data_AF-A0A6A2XG80-F1
#
_entry.id   AF-A0A6A2XG80-F1
#
_cell.length_a   1.000
_cell.length_b   1.000
_cell.length_c   1.000
_cell.angle_alpha   90.00
_cell.angle_beta   90.00
_cell.angle_gamma   90.00
#
_symmetry.space_group_name_H-M   'P 1'
#
loop_
_entity.id
_entity.type
_entity.pdbx_description
1 polymer ?
#
loop_
_entity_poly.entity_id
_entity_poly.type
_entity_poly.pdbx_seq_one_letter_code
_entity_poly.pdbx_strand_id
1 'polypeptide(L)'
;MPNNQPIPIFAKTSASPLHALGIHLTECTLSEMSDEISFTKERDKLADPFYCLEHQEEDLKKKKEAEPVLVRLQRVSNTRHSDDYALNKALRAKLRKRVLDEESASRKLGLSIRLLPASEEDGATAAGVKFSSKFERNRKDKRALIRAASFFRRSSGLSSSNKERLELESKRRKTCAAAASNLLTGGFKPSSWSKDVVKRSATSNTPEILARVLIMLLQFTYNIAGMDEFQSPVFLAQVCGGSCI
;
A
#
# COMPACT_ATOMS: atom_id res chain seq x y z
N MET A 1 6.33 -27.61 -1.46
CA MET A 1 6.01 -27.21 -2.85
C MET A 1 4.49 -27.13 -3.07
N PRO A 2 3.84 -25.95 -2.95
CA PRO A 2 2.45 -25.79 -3.39
C PRO A 2 2.36 -25.34 -4.84
N ASN A 3 1.57 -26.12 -5.55
CA ASN A 3 1.19 -26.10 -6.95
C ASN A 3 0.59 -24.74 -7.38
N ASN A 4 1.20 -24.10 -8.38
CA ASN A 4 0.77 -22.80 -8.91
C ASN A 4 0.02 -23.04 -10.24
N GLN A 5 -1.31 -23.15 -10.17
CA GLN A 5 -2.17 -23.20 -11.35
C GLN A 5 -2.67 -21.77 -11.68
N PRO A 6 -2.51 -21.28 -12.92
CA PRO A 6 -2.92 -19.94 -13.29
C PRO A 6 -4.44 -19.82 -13.45
N ILE A 7 -5.01 -18.77 -12.87
CA ILE A 7 -6.41 -18.39 -12.99
C ILE A 7 -6.64 -17.79 -14.39
N PRO A 8 -7.60 -18.28 -15.19
CA PRO A 8 -7.87 -17.73 -16.52
C PRO A 8 -8.54 -16.35 -16.43
N ILE A 9 -7.94 -15.39 -17.14
CA ILE A 9 -8.39 -14.01 -17.26
C ILE A 9 -9.47 -13.97 -18.36
N PHE A 10 -10.70 -13.63 -18.00
CA PHE A 10 -11.80 -13.50 -18.96
C PHE A 10 -11.55 -12.31 -19.90
N ALA A 11 -11.32 -12.59 -21.18
CA ALA A 11 -11.27 -11.60 -22.24
C ALA A 11 -12.65 -10.94 -22.41
N LYS A 12 -12.68 -9.60 -22.39
CA LYS A 12 -13.87 -8.81 -22.71
C LYS A 12 -14.16 -8.92 -24.21
N THR A 13 -15.05 -9.83 -24.59
CA THR A 13 -15.71 -9.78 -25.90
C THR A 13 -16.69 -8.61 -25.91
N SER A 14 -16.44 -7.64 -26.78
CA SER A 14 -17.37 -6.58 -27.15
C SER A 14 -18.59 -7.18 -27.83
N ALA A 15 -19.60 -7.55 -27.05
CA ALA A 15 -20.93 -7.88 -27.53
C ALA A 15 -21.94 -7.16 -26.64
N SER A 16 -22.86 -6.45 -27.29
CA SER A 16 -23.85 -5.55 -26.69
C SER A 16 -24.58 -6.18 -25.48
N PRO A 17 -24.66 -5.51 -24.31
CA PRO A 17 -25.17 -6.14 -23.07
C PRO A 17 -26.68 -6.42 -23.03
N LEU A 18 -27.45 -5.93 -24.00
CA LEU A 18 -28.91 -5.86 -23.86
C LEU A 18 -29.66 -7.14 -24.29
N HIS A 19 -29.00 -8.10 -24.95
CA HIS A 19 -29.64 -9.36 -25.35
C HIS A 19 -29.32 -10.54 -24.41
N ALA A 20 -28.19 -10.48 -23.69
CA ALA A 20 -27.79 -11.54 -22.74
C ALA A 20 -28.49 -11.44 -21.38
N LEU A 21 -28.84 -10.22 -20.95
CA LEU A 21 -29.64 -9.99 -19.73
C LEU A 21 -31.11 -10.37 -19.93
N GLY A 22 -31.62 -10.32 -21.16
CA GLY A 22 -33.01 -10.67 -21.46
C GLY A 22 -33.33 -12.15 -21.28
N ILE A 23 -32.39 -13.05 -21.57
CA ILE A 23 -32.60 -14.50 -21.48
C ILE A 23 -32.32 -15.03 -20.06
N HIS A 24 -31.30 -14.51 -19.39
CA HIS A 24 -30.97 -14.93 -18.02
C HIS A 24 -31.99 -14.46 -16.96
N LEU A 25 -32.64 -13.30 -17.15
CA LEU A 25 -33.66 -12.81 -16.22
C LEU A 25 -35.00 -13.59 -16.35
N THR A 26 -35.31 -14.14 -17.52
CA THR A 26 -36.52 -14.95 -17.73
C THR A 26 -36.39 -16.38 -17.18
N GLU A 27 -35.19 -16.95 -17.15
CA GLU A 27 -34.96 -18.29 -16.59
C GLU A 27 -34.87 -18.27 -15.05
N CYS A 28 -34.27 -17.23 -14.47
CA CYS A 28 -34.25 -17.06 -13.01
C CYS A 28 -35.66 -16.89 -12.44
N THR A 29 -36.52 -16.10 -13.09
CA THR A 29 -37.91 -15.91 -12.64
C THR A 29 -38.77 -17.16 -12.84
N LEU A 30 -38.54 -17.96 -13.88
CA LEU A 30 -39.25 -19.25 -14.07
C LEU A 30 -38.82 -20.36 -13.10
N SER A 31 -37.54 -20.42 -12.70
CA SER A 31 -37.09 -21.35 -11.65
C SER A 31 -37.65 -20.94 -10.28
N GLU A 32 -37.57 -19.66 -9.92
CA GLU A 32 -38.14 -19.15 -8.67
C GLU A 32 -39.67 -19.34 -8.62
N MET A 33 -40.38 -19.13 -9.74
CA MET A 33 -41.82 -19.43 -9.82
C MET A 33 -42.12 -20.93 -9.73
N SER A 34 -41.26 -21.81 -10.24
CA SER A 34 -41.49 -23.27 -10.19
C SER A 34 -41.33 -23.82 -8.76
N ASP A 35 -40.35 -23.32 -8.02
CA ASP A 35 -40.12 -23.69 -6.61
C ASP A 35 -41.21 -23.12 -5.69
N GLU A 36 -41.68 -21.89 -5.93
CA GLU A 36 -42.85 -21.30 -5.24
C GLU A 36 -44.16 -22.07 -5.55
N ILE A 37 -44.36 -22.49 -6.82
CA ILE A 37 -45.53 -23.28 -7.22
C ILE A 37 -45.49 -24.71 -6.65
N SER A 38 -44.32 -25.32 -6.49
CA SER A 38 -44.23 -26.67 -5.87
C SER A 38 -44.48 -26.59 -4.36
N PHE A 39 -43.93 -25.57 -3.70
CA PHE A 39 -44.08 -25.36 -2.27
C PHE A 39 -45.51 -25.03 -1.86
N THR A 40 -46.22 -24.24 -2.66
CA THR A 40 -47.66 -23.95 -2.44
C THR A 40 -48.52 -25.20 -2.61
N LYS A 41 -48.26 -26.04 -3.62
CA LYS A 41 -48.96 -27.32 -3.83
C LYS A 41 -48.71 -28.33 -2.71
N GLU A 42 -47.53 -28.35 -2.10
CA GLU A 42 -47.24 -29.22 -0.96
C GLU A 42 -47.93 -28.75 0.32
N ARG A 43 -48.08 -27.43 0.51
CA ARG A 43 -48.84 -26.87 1.63
C ARG A 43 -50.34 -27.17 1.57
N ASP A 44 -50.92 -27.17 0.36
CA ASP A 44 -52.33 -27.53 0.19
C ASP A 44 -52.59 -29.01 0.51
N LYS A 45 -51.62 -29.89 0.25
CA LYS A 45 -51.68 -31.32 0.64
C LYS A 45 -51.53 -31.54 2.14
N LEU A 46 -50.82 -30.64 2.84
CA LEU A 46 -50.74 -30.63 4.30
C LEU A 46 -52.07 -30.29 4.99
N ALA A 47 -53.09 -29.83 4.25
CA ALA A 47 -54.44 -29.67 4.79
C ALA A 47 -55.17 -31.03 4.95
N ASP A 48 -54.71 -32.09 4.27
CA ASP A 48 -55.26 -33.45 4.41
C ASP A 48 -54.60 -34.16 5.61
N PRO A 49 -55.39 -34.57 6.62
CA PRO A 49 -54.87 -35.25 7.81
C PRO A 49 -54.20 -36.60 7.50
N PHE A 50 -54.63 -37.31 6.45
CA PHE A 50 -54.00 -38.60 6.09
C PHE A 50 -52.65 -38.41 5.39
N TYR A 51 -52.51 -37.36 4.58
CA TYR A 51 -51.25 -37.03 3.93
C TYR A 51 -50.15 -36.66 4.95
N CYS A 52 -50.52 -35.94 6.02
CA CYS A 52 -49.63 -35.62 7.13
C CYS A 52 -49.15 -36.87 7.89
N LEU A 53 -50.01 -37.88 8.03
CA LEU A 53 -49.68 -39.13 8.73
C LEU A 53 -48.75 -40.02 7.89
N GLU A 54 -48.99 -40.11 6.58
CA GLU A 54 -48.17 -40.93 5.66
C GLU A 54 -46.72 -40.41 5.56
N HIS A 55 -46.52 -39.09 5.59
CA HIS A 55 -45.19 -38.47 5.44
C HIS A 55 -44.52 -38.07 6.76
N GLN A 56 -45.18 -38.31 7.90
CA GLN A 56 -44.70 -37.90 9.21
C GLN A 56 -43.30 -38.47 9.52
N GLU A 57 -43.05 -39.72 9.17
CA GLU A 57 -41.76 -40.37 9.44
C GLU A 57 -40.64 -39.83 8.55
N GLU A 58 -40.94 -39.51 7.29
CA GLU A 58 -39.99 -38.96 6.34
C GLU A 58 -39.58 -37.54 6.74
N ASP A 59 -40.54 -36.72 7.17
CA ASP A 59 -40.28 -35.36 7.63
C ASP A 59 -39.48 -35.33 8.92
N LEU A 60 -39.71 -36.28 9.83
CA LEU A 60 -38.90 -36.46 11.03
C LEU A 60 -37.46 -36.87 10.70
N LYS A 61 -37.25 -37.70 9.67
CA LYS A 61 -35.90 -38.07 9.19
C LYS A 61 -35.19 -36.87 8.56
N LYS A 62 -35.85 -36.16 7.64
CA LYS A 62 -35.34 -34.93 7.01
C LYS A 62 -34.99 -33.86 8.04
N LYS A 63 -35.82 -33.68 9.07
CA LYS A 63 -35.53 -32.76 10.18
C LYS A 63 -34.25 -33.14 10.92
N LYS A 64 -34.08 -34.42 11.28
CA LYS A 64 -32.89 -34.92 12.00
C LYS A 64 -31.62 -34.79 11.15
N GLU A 65 -31.72 -35.00 9.84
CA GLU A 65 -30.60 -34.84 8.90
C GLU A 65 -30.23 -33.37 8.68
N ALA A 66 -31.23 -32.48 8.61
CA ALA A 66 -31.03 -31.05 8.42
C ALA A 66 -30.55 -30.32 9.69
N GLU A 67 -30.97 -30.78 10.88
CA GLU A 67 -30.61 -30.20 12.17
C GLU A 67 -29.10 -29.92 12.36
N PRO A 68 -28.18 -30.87 12.13
CA PRO A 68 -26.75 -30.60 12.28
C PRO A 68 -26.22 -29.60 11.25
N VAL A 69 -26.83 -29.50 10.06
CA VAL A 69 -26.44 -28.51 9.05
C VAL A 69 -26.90 -27.11 9.49
N LEU A 70 -28.14 -26.98 9.96
CA LEU A 70 -28.66 -25.72 10.48
C LEU A 70 -27.87 -25.21 11.67
N VAL A 71 -27.50 -26.10 12.60
CA VAL A 71 -26.65 -25.73 13.75
C VAL A 71 -25.26 -25.27 13.28
N ARG A 72 -24.68 -25.92 12.27
CA ARG A 72 -23.40 -25.49 11.69
C ARG A 72 -23.49 -24.10 11.07
N LEU A 73 -24.54 -23.83 10.28
CA LEU A 73 -24.78 -22.52 9.68
C LEU A 73 -25.00 -21.44 10.73
N GLN A 74 -25.80 -21.74 11.77
CA GLN A 74 -26.02 -20.82 12.88
C GLN A 74 -24.72 -20.50 13.60
N ARG A 75 -23.86 -21.49 13.85
CA ARG A 75 -22.55 -21.27 14.48
C ARG A 75 -21.66 -20.36 13.63
N VAL A 76 -21.61 -20.58 12.31
CA VAL A 76 -20.83 -19.74 11.40
C VAL A 76 -21.37 -18.30 11.39
N SER A 77 -22.69 -18.14 11.34
CA SER A 77 -23.35 -16.83 11.39
C SER A 77 -23.06 -16.11 12.70
N ASN A 78 -23.32 -16.76 13.84
CA ASN A 78 -23.03 -16.22 15.16
C ASN A 78 -21.55 -15.88 15.33
N THR A 79 -20.63 -16.68 14.77
CA THR A 79 -19.19 -16.38 14.86
C THR A 79 -18.84 -15.13 14.04
N ARG A 80 -19.32 -15.03 12.80
CA ARG A 80 -19.08 -13.87 11.92
C ARG A 80 -19.71 -12.58 12.44
N HIS A 81 -20.88 -12.69 13.06
CA HIS A 81 -21.67 -11.56 13.55
C HIS A 81 -21.60 -11.36 15.07
N SER A 82 -20.72 -12.08 15.76
CA SER A 82 -20.54 -11.96 17.20
C SER A 82 -20.07 -10.57 17.61
N ASP A 83 -19.24 -9.92 16.78
CA ASP A 83 -18.68 -8.60 17.04
C ASP A 83 -18.70 -7.71 15.79
N ASP A 84 -19.91 -7.49 15.26
CA ASP A 84 -20.13 -6.58 14.13
C ASP A 84 -19.60 -5.17 14.41
N TYR A 85 -19.65 -4.72 15.68
CA TYR A 85 -19.17 -3.41 16.06
C TYR A 85 -17.65 -3.28 15.92
N ALA A 86 -16.86 -4.20 16.47
CA ALA A 86 -15.41 -4.14 16.34
C ALA A 86 -14.95 -4.32 14.88
N LEU A 87 -15.61 -5.20 14.12
CA LEU A 87 -15.32 -5.38 12.70
C LEU A 87 -15.53 -4.08 11.92
N ASN A 88 -16.69 -3.43 12.08
CA ASN A 88 -16.99 -2.17 11.42
C ASN A 88 -16.08 -1.02 11.90
N LYS A 89 -15.74 -1.00 13.19
CA LYS A 89 -14.77 -0.05 13.76
C LYS A 89 -13.40 -0.20 13.10
N ALA A 90 -12.91 -1.43 12.96
CA ALA A 90 -11.64 -1.72 12.29
C ALA A 90 -11.67 -1.34 10.80
N LEU A 91 -12.78 -1.64 10.11
CA LEU A 91 -12.96 -1.26 8.71
C LEU A 91 -12.93 0.26 8.52
N ARG A 92 -13.70 1.01 9.32
CA ARG A 92 -13.70 2.47 9.28
C ARG A 92 -12.32 3.04 9.61
N ALA A 93 -11.60 2.45 10.57
CA ALA A 93 -10.23 2.83 10.88
C ALA A 93 -9.28 2.62 9.69
N LYS A 94 -9.39 1.48 8.99
CA LYS A 94 -8.60 1.21 7.77
C LYS A 94 -8.92 2.23 6.65
N LEU A 95 -10.19 2.53 6.42
CA LEU A 95 -10.60 3.51 5.41
C LEU A 95 -10.10 4.93 5.74
N ARG A 96 -10.23 5.36 7.00
CA ARG A 96 -9.68 6.65 7.45
C ARG A 96 -8.16 6.71 7.30
N LYS A 97 -7.44 5.63 7.64
CA LYS A 97 -5.99 5.55 7.44
C LYS A 97 -5.61 5.73 5.97
N ARG A 98 -6.30 5.06 5.04
CA ARG A 98 -6.07 5.23 3.60
C ARG A 98 -6.21 6.70 3.15
N VAL A 99 -7.28 7.37 3.58
CA VAL A 99 -7.50 8.79 3.28
C VAL A 99 -6.38 9.68 3.83
N LEU A 100 -5.90 9.40 5.04
CA LEU A 100 -4.78 10.13 5.64
C LEU A 100 -3.47 9.91 4.87
N ASP A 101 -3.21 8.67 4.45
CA ASP A 101 -2.02 8.32 3.68
C ASP A 101 -2.03 9.04 2.31
N GLU A 102 -3.18 9.04 1.61
CA GLU A 102 -3.40 9.75 0.34
C GLU A 102 -3.23 11.27 0.49
N GLU A 103 -3.80 11.87 1.53
CA GLU A 103 -3.64 13.30 1.82
C GLU A 103 -2.18 13.64 2.18
N SER A 104 -1.50 12.78 2.92
CA SER A 104 -0.09 12.98 3.27
C SER A 104 0.80 12.89 2.03
N ALA A 105 0.51 11.98 1.10
CA ALA A 105 1.23 11.84 -0.16
C ALA A 105 1.02 13.08 -1.04
N SER A 106 -0.20 13.60 -1.13
CA SER A 106 -0.50 14.85 -1.83
C SER A 106 0.29 16.03 -1.28
N ARG A 107 0.26 16.23 0.04
CA ARG A 107 0.97 17.33 0.70
C ARG A 107 2.49 17.24 0.50
N LYS A 108 3.06 16.03 0.47
CA LYS A 108 4.49 15.81 0.14
C LYS A 108 4.85 16.27 -1.28
N LEU A 109 3.91 16.16 -2.23
CA LEU A 109 4.08 16.64 -3.61
C LEU A 109 3.75 18.14 -3.75
N GLY A 110 3.34 18.81 -2.67
CA GLY A 110 2.91 20.21 -2.69
C GLY A 110 1.52 20.40 -3.33
N LEU A 111 0.74 19.33 -3.43
CA LEU A 111 -0.62 19.37 -3.95
C LEU A 111 -1.61 19.53 -2.78
N SER A 112 -2.71 20.24 -3.01
CA SER A 112 -3.78 20.47 -2.03
C SER A 112 -4.97 19.52 -2.22
N ILE A 113 -4.87 18.55 -3.14
CA ILE A 113 -5.97 17.70 -3.61
C ILE A 113 -5.65 16.24 -3.28
N ARG A 114 -6.65 15.45 -2.88
CA ARG A 114 -6.47 14.01 -2.62
C ARG A 114 -5.99 13.29 -3.88
N LEU A 115 -4.97 12.45 -3.73
CA LEU A 115 -4.46 11.63 -4.83
C LEU A 115 -5.33 10.39 -4.98
N LEU A 116 -5.60 10.00 -6.23
CA LEU A 116 -6.12 8.67 -6.52
C LEU A 116 -5.04 7.61 -6.25
N PRO A 117 -5.44 6.36 -5.95
CA PRO A 117 -4.51 5.25 -5.91
C PRO A 117 -3.78 5.12 -7.25
N ALA A 118 -2.50 4.75 -7.19
CA ALA A 118 -1.69 4.58 -8.39
C ALA A 118 -2.27 3.46 -9.25
N SER A 119 -2.75 3.83 -10.44
CA SER A 119 -3.17 2.89 -11.48
C SER A 119 -1.97 2.59 -12.39
N GLU A 120 -1.76 1.32 -12.69
CA GLU A 120 -0.72 0.88 -13.62
C GLU A 120 -1.02 1.36 -15.05
N GLU A 121 -2.31 1.40 -15.42
CA GLU A 121 -2.79 1.88 -16.73
C GLU A 121 -2.41 3.35 -16.98
N ASP A 122 -2.58 4.19 -15.96
CA ASP A 122 -2.20 5.61 -16.00
C ASP A 122 -0.68 5.75 -16.15
N GLY A 123 0.08 4.90 -15.46
CA GLY A 123 1.54 4.86 -15.56
C GLY A 123 2.01 4.48 -16.96
N ALA A 124 1.43 3.44 -17.56
CA ALA A 124 1.74 3.01 -18.92
C ALA A 124 1.37 4.08 -19.95
N THR A 125 0.20 4.69 -19.80
CA THR A 125 -0.26 5.78 -20.67
C THR A 125 0.68 6.98 -20.58
N ALA A 126 1.04 7.40 -19.36
CA ALA A 126 1.98 8.50 -19.14
C ALA A 126 3.37 8.19 -19.71
N ALA A 127 3.86 6.96 -19.59
CA ALA A 127 5.15 6.53 -20.16
C ALA A 127 5.13 6.51 -21.69
N GLY A 128 3.97 6.22 -22.29
CA GLY A 128 3.78 6.25 -23.74
C GLY A 128 3.77 7.66 -24.36
N VAL A 129 3.57 8.72 -23.56
CA VAL A 129 3.57 10.10 -24.05
C VAL A 129 4.99 10.54 -24.44
N LYS A 130 5.24 10.63 -25.75
CA LYS A 130 6.49 11.15 -26.30
C LYS A 130 6.43 12.67 -26.39
N PHE A 131 7.19 13.36 -25.55
CA PHE A 131 7.41 14.80 -25.73
C PHE A 131 8.35 15.07 -26.91
N SER A 132 8.24 16.27 -27.50
CA SER A 132 9.16 16.71 -28.56
C SER A 132 10.62 16.57 -28.12
N SER A 133 11.49 16.07 -29.01
CA SER A 133 12.92 15.85 -28.72
C SER A 133 13.71 17.11 -28.31
N LYS A 134 13.13 18.30 -28.53
CA LYS A 134 13.68 19.58 -28.09
C LYS A 134 13.30 19.94 -26.66
N PHE A 135 12.28 19.31 -26.07
CA PHE A 135 11.75 19.65 -24.74
C PHE A 135 12.81 19.53 -23.65
N GLU A 136 13.52 18.41 -23.59
CA GLU A 136 14.55 18.19 -22.55
C GLU A 136 15.77 19.08 -22.72
N ARG A 137 16.20 19.33 -23.97
CA ARG A 137 17.28 20.30 -24.24
C ARG A 137 16.86 21.70 -23.77
N ASN A 138 15.71 22.19 -24.24
CA ASN A 138 15.18 23.50 -23.88
C ASN A 138 14.97 23.65 -22.36
N ARG A 139 14.52 22.60 -21.67
CA ARG A 139 14.35 22.58 -20.22
C ARG A 139 15.68 22.71 -19.49
N LYS A 140 16.70 21.96 -19.92
CA LYS A 140 18.06 22.02 -19.35
C LYS A 140 18.71 23.38 -19.61
N ASP A 141 18.62 23.88 -20.83
CA ASP A 141 19.19 25.17 -21.22
C ASP A 141 18.55 26.32 -20.44
N LYS A 142 17.21 26.36 -20.34
CA LYS A 142 16.51 27.36 -19.51
C LYS A 142 16.92 27.28 -18.04
N ARG A 143 17.06 26.08 -17.47
CA ARG A 143 17.52 25.92 -16.08
C ARG A 143 18.97 26.33 -15.91
N ALA A 144 19.84 26.06 -16.87
CA ALA A 144 21.23 26.48 -16.88
C ALA A 144 21.33 28.01 -16.94
N LEU A 145 20.55 28.66 -17.81
CA LEU A 145 20.47 30.11 -17.91
C LEU A 145 19.99 30.74 -16.59
N ILE A 146 18.95 30.20 -15.95
CA ILE A 146 18.46 30.69 -14.66
C ILE A 146 19.54 30.53 -13.57
N ARG A 147 20.27 29.41 -13.55
CA ARG A 147 21.35 29.17 -12.57
C ARG A 147 22.56 30.07 -12.80
N ALA A 148 22.87 30.37 -14.06
CA ALA A 148 23.97 31.27 -14.43
C ALA A 148 23.58 32.75 -14.26
N ALA A 149 22.28 33.07 -14.31
CA ALA A 149 21.79 34.41 -14.08
C ALA A 149 21.98 34.82 -12.61
N SER A 150 22.40 36.06 -12.39
CA SER A 150 22.47 36.64 -11.04
C SER A 150 21.06 36.87 -10.50
N PHE A 151 20.72 36.22 -9.37
CA PHE A 151 19.45 36.39 -8.66
C PHE A 151 19.20 37.84 -8.20
N PHE A 152 20.26 38.63 -8.08
CA PHE A 152 20.20 40.03 -7.67
C PHE A 152 20.07 41.01 -8.83
N ARG A 153 20.09 40.54 -10.08
CA ARG A 153 19.76 41.35 -11.25
C ARG A 153 18.26 41.25 -11.53
N ARG A 154 17.44 41.68 -10.56
CA ARG A 154 16.01 41.81 -10.76
C ARG A 154 15.72 43.27 -11.08
N SER A 155 15.26 43.50 -12.31
CA SER A 155 14.56 44.70 -12.80
C SER A 155 15.34 45.98 -13.15
N SER A 156 16.61 45.92 -13.55
CA SER A 156 17.08 46.93 -14.52
C SER A 156 16.99 46.30 -15.89
N GLY A 157 16.10 46.81 -16.75
CA GLY A 157 16.06 46.44 -18.16
C GLY A 157 17.44 46.57 -18.82
N LEU A 158 17.52 46.11 -20.07
CA LEU A 158 18.69 46.13 -20.96
C LEU A 158 19.56 44.86 -20.93
N SER A 159 19.84 44.34 -22.12
CA SER A 159 21.04 44.73 -22.88
C SER A 159 22.20 45.33 -22.05
N SER A 160 22.60 44.70 -20.93
CA SER A 160 23.88 45.01 -20.30
C SER A 160 24.96 44.32 -21.13
N SER A 161 25.39 45.02 -22.17
CA SER A 161 26.48 44.61 -23.05
C SER A 161 27.71 44.25 -22.22
N ASN A 162 28.53 43.32 -22.72
CA ASN A 162 29.77 42.82 -22.10
C ASN A 162 30.73 43.93 -21.58
N LYS A 163 30.53 45.16 -22.04
CA LYS A 163 31.23 46.37 -21.62
C LYS A 163 31.12 46.65 -20.12
N GLU A 164 29.94 46.48 -19.51
CA GLU A 164 29.74 46.79 -18.08
C GLU A 164 30.43 45.76 -17.16
N ARG A 165 30.47 44.49 -17.60
CA ARG A 165 31.23 43.43 -16.93
C ARG A 165 32.74 43.69 -16.97
N LEU A 166 33.27 44.07 -18.13
CA LEU A 166 34.68 44.42 -18.30
C LEU A 166 35.06 45.69 -17.51
N GLU A 167 34.13 46.64 -17.38
CA GLU A 167 34.33 47.85 -16.57
C GLU A 167 34.36 47.56 -15.05
N LEU A 168 33.53 46.62 -14.58
CA LEU A 168 33.60 46.16 -13.20
C LEU A 168 34.85 45.31 -12.91
N GLU A 169 35.29 44.49 -13.86
CA GLU A 169 36.55 43.73 -13.76
C GLU A 169 37.78 44.67 -13.77
N SER A 170 37.75 45.75 -14.55
CA SER A 170 38.82 46.76 -14.52
C SER A 170 38.81 47.61 -13.24
N LYS A 171 37.63 47.89 -12.67
CA LYS A 171 37.49 48.51 -11.32
C LYS A 171 37.96 47.56 -10.19
N ARG A 172 37.78 46.24 -10.33
CA ARG A 172 38.24 45.23 -9.36
C ARG A 172 39.76 45.01 -9.33
N ARG A 173 40.53 45.47 -10.33
CA ARG A 173 42.00 45.35 -10.36
C ARG A 173 42.75 46.47 -9.62
N LYS A 174 42.05 47.35 -8.89
CA LYS A 174 42.66 48.46 -8.14
C LYS A 174 42.74 48.23 -6.63
N THR A 175 42.72 46.98 -6.17
CA THR A 175 43.09 46.64 -4.79
C THR A 175 44.52 46.09 -4.80
N CYS A 176 45.50 46.93 -4.45
CA CYS A 176 46.87 46.50 -4.27
C CYS A 176 46.91 45.39 -3.20
N ALA A 177 47.40 44.20 -3.55
CA ALA A 177 47.51 43.06 -2.62
C ALA A 177 48.26 43.43 -1.32
N ALA A 178 49.23 44.35 -1.40
CA ALA A 178 49.97 44.89 -0.27
C ALA A 178 49.11 45.75 0.69
N ALA A 179 48.09 46.46 0.19
CA ALA A 179 47.19 47.26 1.03
C ALA A 179 46.16 46.37 1.76
N ALA A 180 45.72 45.29 1.09
CA ALA A 180 44.85 44.28 1.70
C ALA A 180 45.58 43.41 2.73
N SER A 181 46.84 43.03 2.48
CA SER A 181 47.64 42.29 3.45
C SER A 181 47.87 43.09 4.74
N ASN A 182 48.12 44.40 4.64
CA ASN A 182 48.31 45.27 5.80
C ASN A 182 47.04 45.43 6.67
N LEU A 183 45.86 45.37 6.06
CA LEU A 183 44.57 45.35 6.77
C LEU A 183 44.31 44.01 7.48
N LEU A 184 44.73 42.89 6.89
CA LEU A 184 44.58 41.55 7.49
C LEU A 184 45.59 41.30 8.62
N THR A 185 46.76 41.95 8.61
CA THR A 185 47.73 41.92 9.72
C THR A 185 47.38 42.90 10.86
N GLY A 186 46.19 43.49 10.86
CA GLY A 186 45.68 44.32 11.95
C GLY A 186 45.67 43.55 13.28
N GLY A 187 46.45 44.05 14.24
CA GLY A 187 46.73 43.43 15.54
C GLY A 187 45.48 42.99 16.30
N PHE A 188 45.36 41.68 16.48
CA PHE A 188 44.27 41.05 17.24
C PHE A 188 44.52 41.25 18.74
N LYS A 189 43.68 42.05 19.41
CA LYS A 189 43.48 41.95 20.86
C LYS A 189 42.58 40.73 21.11
N PRO A 190 42.99 39.71 21.87
CA PRO A 190 42.11 38.60 22.19
C PRO A 190 41.08 39.07 23.25
N SER A 191 39.88 39.44 22.81
CA SER A 191 38.76 39.57 23.72
C SER A 191 38.22 38.18 24.05
N SER A 192 38.36 37.84 25.32
CA SER A 192 37.66 36.78 26.02
C SER A 192 36.16 36.80 25.71
N TRP A 193 35.65 35.74 25.09
CA TRP A 193 34.40 35.16 25.56
C TRP A 193 34.44 33.64 25.53
N SER A 194 34.23 33.13 26.73
CA SER A 194 34.18 31.77 27.17
C SER A 194 32.93 31.06 26.68
N LYS A 195 33.13 29.79 26.29
CA LYS A 195 32.32 28.61 26.59
C LYS A 195 30.80 28.73 26.35
N ASP A 196 30.34 28.08 25.29
CA ASP A 196 29.25 27.12 25.44
C ASP A 196 29.46 25.90 24.52
N VAL A 197 29.80 24.78 25.17
CA VAL A 197 29.79 23.44 24.60
C VAL A 197 28.35 22.95 24.67
N VAL A 198 27.64 22.94 23.54
CA VAL A 198 26.42 22.14 23.40
C VAL A 198 26.82 20.79 22.80
N LYS A 199 26.73 19.77 23.65
CA LYS A 199 26.93 18.35 23.36
C LYS A 199 26.08 17.92 22.15
N ARG A 200 26.72 17.40 21.10
CA ARG A 200 26.09 16.48 20.15
C ARG A 200 26.30 15.06 20.67
N SER A 201 25.25 14.41 21.15
CA SER A 201 25.26 12.98 21.43
C SER A 201 25.30 12.22 20.10
N ALA A 202 26.50 11.78 19.73
CA ALA A 202 26.68 10.70 18.77
C ALA A 202 26.30 9.39 19.46
N THR A 203 25.07 8.90 19.25
CA THR A 203 24.73 7.53 19.59
C THR A 203 25.16 6.64 18.42
N SER A 204 26.32 6.04 18.57
CA SER A 204 26.80 4.94 17.72
C SER A 204 25.97 3.68 18.01
N ASN A 205 24.79 3.57 17.39
CA ASN A 205 23.97 2.36 17.43
C ASN A 205 24.45 1.37 16.35
N THR A 206 25.71 0.95 16.44
CA THR A 206 26.28 -0.06 15.54
C THR A 206 25.98 -1.52 15.94
N PRO A 207 25.77 -1.91 17.22
CA PRO A 207 25.47 -3.31 17.53
C PRO A 207 24.00 -3.69 17.28
N GLU A 208 23.05 -2.77 17.39
CA GLU A 208 21.62 -3.08 17.15
C GLU A 208 21.28 -3.25 15.67
N ILE A 209 21.92 -2.48 14.79
CA ILE A 209 21.73 -2.61 13.34
C ILE A 209 22.33 -3.93 12.85
N LEU A 210 23.53 -4.28 13.33
CA LEU A 210 24.14 -5.58 13.03
C LEU A 210 23.30 -6.73 13.56
N ALA A 211 22.76 -6.64 14.79
CA ALA A 211 21.86 -7.66 15.33
C ALA A 211 20.59 -7.83 14.48
N ARG A 212 20.00 -6.72 14.00
CA ARG A 212 18.83 -6.77 13.10
C ARG A 212 19.16 -7.37 11.73
N VAL A 213 20.32 -7.04 11.16
CA VAL A 213 20.79 -7.61 9.90
C VAL A 213 21.08 -9.11 10.06
N LEU A 214 21.69 -9.53 11.16
CA LEU A 214 21.97 -10.94 11.45
C LEU A 214 20.68 -11.75 11.65
N ILE A 215 19.68 -11.19 12.35
CA ILE A 215 18.36 -11.81 12.49
C ILE A 215 17.67 -11.94 11.14
N MET A 216 17.73 -10.91 10.28
CA MET A 216 17.17 -10.99 8.93
C MET A 216 17.89 -12.02 8.05
N LEU A 217 19.22 -12.11 8.15
CA LEU A 217 20.00 -13.12 7.42
C LEU A 217 19.71 -14.54 7.92
N LEU A 218 19.57 -14.75 9.23
CA LEU A 218 19.18 -16.04 9.80
C LEU A 218 17.77 -16.45 9.39
N GLN A 219 16.80 -15.52 9.40
CA GLN A 219 15.45 -15.76 8.90
C GLN A 219 15.44 -16.07 7.39
N PHE A 220 16.30 -15.41 6.62
CA PHE A 220 16.43 -15.65 5.18
C PHE A 220 17.03 -17.03 4.89
N THR A 221 18.06 -17.46 5.63
CA THR A 221 18.64 -18.81 5.51
C THR A 221 17.66 -19.90 5.96
N TYR A 222 16.88 -19.66 7.01
CA TYR A 222 15.88 -20.62 7.50
C TYR A 222 14.69 -20.77 6.53
N ASN A 223 14.35 -19.71 5.79
CA ASN A 223 13.32 -19.77 4.75
C ASN A 223 13.81 -20.51 3.49
N ILE A 224 15.10 -20.43 3.16
CA ILE A 224 15.67 -21.12 1.98
C ILE A 224 15.85 -22.62 2.23
N ALA A 225 16.14 -23.04 3.47
CA ALA A 225 16.25 -24.45 3.83
C ALA A 225 14.89 -25.14 4.13
N GLY A 226 13.77 -24.43 4.02
CA GLY A 226 12.43 -24.90 4.42
C GLY A 226 11.59 -25.56 3.32
N MET A 227 12.20 -26.02 2.23
CA MET A 227 11.51 -26.71 1.14
C MET A 227 12.32 -27.93 0.69
N ASP A 228 12.00 -29.09 1.29
CA ASP A 228 12.05 -30.48 0.77
C ASP A 228 12.14 -31.43 1.99
N GLU A 229 11.00 -31.94 2.48
CA GLU A 229 10.44 -33.26 2.18
C GLU A 229 11.15 -34.41 2.94
N PHE A 230 10.41 -35.03 3.88
CA PHE A 230 10.26 -36.48 4.13
C PHE A 230 10.17 -36.91 5.61
N GLN A 231 9.05 -37.59 5.89
CA GLN A 231 8.85 -38.75 6.77
C GLN A 231 9.13 -38.65 8.29
N SER A 232 8.09 -39.04 9.04
CA SER A 232 8.20 -39.54 10.42
C SER A 232 9.34 -40.56 10.57
N PRO A 233 9.88 -40.71 11.79
CA PRO A 233 9.41 -41.87 12.55
C PRO A 233 9.25 -41.63 14.06
N VAL A 234 8.32 -42.42 14.60
CA VAL A 234 8.30 -42.97 15.96
C VAL A 234 9.72 -43.32 16.44
N PHE A 235 10.14 -42.89 17.64
CA PHE A 235 10.76 -43.72 18.71
C PHE A 235 11.41 -42.89 19.84
N LEU A 236 10.90 -43.14 21.06
CA LEU A 236 11.57 -43.37 22.35
C LEU A 236 12.10 -42.25 23.29
N ALA A 237 11.86 -42.54 24.58
CA ALA A 237 12.42 -42.03 25.86
C ALA A 237 11.68 -40.81 26.45
N GLN A 238 10.76 -40.91 27.44
CA GLN A 238 10.75 -41.67 28.70
C GLN A 238 12.04 -41.49 29.52
N VAL A 239 11.90 -41.12 30.82
CA VAL A 239 12.94 -40.79 31.84
C VAL A 239 13.18 -39.27 31.90
N CYS A 240 12.74 -38.50 32.90
CA CYS A 240 12.89 -38.66 34.35
C CYS A 240 11.65 -38.21 35.14
N GLY A 241 11.03 -39.14 35.85
CA GLY A 241 10.26 -38.88 37.06
C GLY A 241 10.80 -39.84 38.12
N GLY A 242 11.22 -39.31 39.27
CA GLY A 242 11.83 -40.10 40.34
C GLY A 242 12.10 -39.28 41.58
N SER A 243 11.04 -38.99 42.33
CA SER A 243 11.11 -38.76 43.78
C SER A 243 10.98 -40.11 44.50
N CYS A 244 11.46 -40.15 45.75
CA CYS A 244 11.42 -41.22 46.77
C CYS A 244 12.70 -42.08 46.84
N ILE A 245 13.60 -41.75 47.76
CA ILE A 245 13.77 -42.33 49.11
C ILE A 245 14.40 -41.25 49.99
#